data_AF-A0A2S7KBF2-F1
#
_entry.id   AF-A0A2S7KBF2-F1
#
_cell.length_a   1.000
_cell.length_b   1.000
_cell.length_c   1.000
_cell.angle_alpha   90.00
_cell.angle_beta   90.00
_cell.angle_gamma   90.00
#
_symmetry.space_group_name_H-M   'P 1'
#
loop_
_entity.id
_entity.type
_entity.pdbx_description
1 polymer ?
#
loop_
_entity_poly.entity_id
_entity_poly.type
_entity_poly.pdbx_seq_one_letter_code
_entity_poly.pdbx_strand_id
1 'polypeptide(L)' 'DKIEKLITTVIFETDETDFVKTGKNIYITNEKRNIMLTINSYTNRIITADKLKKEKTTNS' A
#
# COMPACT_ATOMS: atom_id res chain seq x y z
N ASP A 1 -11.04 12.69 8.50
CA ASP A 1 -9.78 13.43 8.74
C ASP A 1 -8.57 12.53 8.99
N LYS A 2 -8.44 11.83 10.14
CA LYS A 2 -7.19 11.10 10.46
C LYS A 2 -6.84 9.97 9.49
N ILE A 3 -7.85 9.28 8.97
CA ILE A 3 -7.68 8.17 8.00
C ILE A 3 -7.21 8.71 6.64
N GLU A 4 -7.83 9.78 6.14
CA GLU A 4 -7.41 10.42 4.88
C GLU A 4 -5.98 10.94 5.00
N LYS A 5 -5.66 11.61 6.11
CA LYS A 5 -4.29 12.10 6.35
C LYS A 5 -3.27 10.95 6.33
N LEU A 6 -3.57 9.80 6.93
CA LEU A 6 -2.69 8.64 6.87
C LEU A 6 -2.50 8.14 5.44
N ILE A 7 -3.58 7.96 4.68
CA ILE A 7 -3.54 7.49 3.28
C ILE A 7 -2.72 8.45 2.42
N THR A 8 -3.02 9.76 2.50
CA THR A 8 -2.31 10.80 1.76
C THR A 8 -0.82 10.82 2.12
N THR A 9 -0.49 10.68 3.41
CA THR A 9 0.91 10.62 3.86
C THR A 9 1.62 9.39 3.31
N VAL A 10 0.98 8.22 3.33
CA VAL A 10 1.56 6.98 2.77
C VAL A 10 1.83 7.14 1.28
N ILE A 11 0.89 7.69 0.52
CA ILE A 11 1.05 7.90 -0.93
C ILE A 11 2.19 8.88 -1.24
N PHE A 12 2.27 10.01 -0.54
CA PHE A 12 3.31 11.02 -0.80
C PHE A 12 4.72 10.61 -0.33
N GLU A 13 4.81 9.74 0.68
CA GLU A 13 6.10 9.26 1.18
C GLU A 13 6.60 7.99 0.45
N THR A 14 5.77 7.37 -0.39
CA THR A 14 6.16 6.20 -1.18
C THR A 14 6.71 6.63 -2.52
N ASP A 15 7.86 6.08 -2.92
CA ASP A 15 8.42 6.28 -4.24
C ASP A 15 7.54 5.63 -5.31
N GLU A 16 7.40 6.25 -6.49
CA GLU A 16 6.61 5.69 -7.59
C GLU A 16 7.09 4.29 -8.03
N THR A 17 8.34 3.92 -7.79
CA THR A 17 8.84 2.56 -8.05
C THR A 17 8.13 1.49 -7.22
N ASP A 18 7.58 1.85 -6.07
CA ASP A 18 6.83 0.96 -5.18
C ASP A 18 5.33 0.92 -5.49
N PHE A 19 4.91 1.53 -6.61
CA PHE A 19 3.55 1.48 -7.11
C PHE A 19 3.46 0.39 -8.18
N VAL A 20 2.78 -0.69 -7.85
CA VAL A 20 2.61 -1.83 -8.76
C VAL A 20 1.16 -1.93 -9.19
N LYS A 21 0.89 -1.74 -10.48
CA LYS A 21 -0.44 -1.99 -11.05
C LYS A 21 -0.51 -3.41 -11.61
N THR A 22 -1.44 -4.21 -11.08
CA THR A 22 -1.75 -5.55 -11.60
C THR A 22 -3.26 -5.65 -11.85
N GLY A 23 -3.65 -5.71 -13.12
CA GLY A 23 -5.05 -5.72 -13.54
C GLY A 23 -5.80 -4.48 -13.04
N LYS A 24 -6.88 -4.71 -12.27
CA LYS A 24 -7.76 -3.66 -11.73
C LYS A 24 -7.24 -3.01 -10.44
N ASN A 25 -6.12 -3.47 -9.89
CA ASN A 25 -5.60 -3.02 -8.61
C ASN A 25 -4.25 -2.30 -8.78
N ILE A 26 -4.02 -1.29 -7.95
CA ILE A 26 -2.75 -0.62 -7.73
C ILE A 26 -2.36 -0.93 -6.29
N TYR A 27 -1.17 -1.49 -6.11
CA TYR A 27 -0.57 -1.77 -4.82
C TYR A 27 0.48 -0.71 -4.56
N ILE A 28 0.40 -0.08 -3.39
CA ILE A 28 1.37 0.92 -2.93
C ILE A 28 1.99 0.37 -1.66
N THR A 29 3.26 0.01 -1.73
CA THR A 29 4.01 -0.55 -0.61
C THR A 29 4.81 0.57 0.05
N ASN A 30 4.59 0.81 1.34
CA ASN A 30 5.39 1.75 2.12
C ASN A 30 6.11 0.99 3.23
N GLU A 31 7.36 0.61 2.98
CA GLU A 31 8.16 -0.16 3.94
C GLU A 31 8.44 0.65 5.21
N LYS A 32 8.73 1.94 5.07
CA LYS A 32 8.98 2.86 6.19
C LYS A 32 7.84 2.88 7.21
N ARG A 33 6.59 2.81 6.74
CA ARG A 33 5.39 2.79 7.58
C ARG A 33 4.84 1.39 7.84
N ASN A 34 5.41 0.36 7.22
CA ASN A 34 4.95 -1.02 7.29
C ASN A 34 3.47 -1.16 6.88
N ILE A 35 3.05 -0.46 5.80
CA ILE A 35 1.69 -0.44 5.26
C ILE A 35 1.70 -0.78 3.76
N MET A 36 0.70 -1.54 3.31
CA MET A 36 0.36 -1.71 1.90
C MET A 36 -1.06 -1.19 1.67
N LEU A 37 -1.22 -0.27 0.71
CA LEU A 37 -2.52 0.16 0.22
C LEU A 37 -2.86 -0.62 -1.06
N THR A 38 -4.08 -1.09 -1.17
CA THR A 38 -4.64 -1.59 -2.43
C THR A 38 -5.69 -0.61 -2.91
N ILE A 39 -5.56 -0.09 -4.13
CA ILE A 39 -6.50 0.86 -4.74
C ILE A 39 -7.08 0.25 -6.01
N ASN A 40 -8.38 0.43 -6.22
CA ASN A 40 -9.01 0.08 -7.49
C ASN A 40 -8.65 1.13 -8.56
N SER A 41 -8.05 0.70 -9.68
CA SER A 41 -7.60 1.62 -10.74
C SER A 41 -8.72 2.25 -11.57
N TYR A 42 -9.93 1.68 -11.55
CA TYR A 42 -11.07 2.22 -12.29
C TYR A 42 -11.85 3.27 -11.49
N THR A 43 -11.85 3.17 -10.17
CA THR A 43 -12.68 4.02 -9.29
C THR A 43 -11.87 4.84 -8.30
N ASN A 44 -10.54 4.67 -8.26
CA ASN A 44 -9.62 5.29 -7.32
C ASN A 44 -10.01 5.10 -5.83
N ARG A 45 -10.76 4.04 -5.54
CA ARG A 45 -11.19 3.69 -4.18
C ARG A 45 -10.15 2.81 -3.51
N ILE A 46 -9.84 3.12 -2.25
CA ILE A 46 -9.08 2.21 -1.38
C ILE A 46 -9.91 0.94 -1.18
N ILE A 47 -9.30 -0.20 -1.46
CA ILE A 47 -9.83 -1.55 -1.24
C ILE A 47 -9.36 -2.05 0.13
N THR A 48 -8.05 -2.01 0.37
CA THR A 48 -7.44 -2.42 1.65
C THR A 48 -6.32 -1.47 2.08
N ALA A 49 -6.04 -1.46 3.39
CA ALA A 49 -4.90 -0.79 4.01
C ALA A 49 -4.31 -1.74 5.05
N ASP A 50 -3.46 -2.65 4.58
CA ASP A 50 -2.93 -3.76 5.37
C ASP A 50 -1.54 -3.43 5.92
N LYS A 51 -1.12 -4.11 7.00
CA LYS A 51 0.30 -4.13 7.37
C LYS A 51 1.07 -5.02 6.41
N LEU A 52 2.33 -4.66 6.12
CA LEU A 52 3.22 -5.60 5.42
C LEU A 52 3.34 -6.87 6.27
N LYS A 53 3.02 -8.01 5.67
CA LYS A 53 3.24 -9.30 6.33
C LYS A 53 4.75 -9.48 6.42
N LYS A 54 5.30 -9.53 7.63
CA LYS A 54 6.66 -10.06 7.81
C LYS A 54 6.62 -11.49 7.32
N GLU A 55 7.47 -11.83 6.35
CA GLU A 55 7.69 -13.23 6.03
C GLU A 55 8.07 -13.93 7.34
N LYS A 56 7.37 -15.02 7.66
CA LYS A 56 7.91 -15.94 8.65
C LYS A 56 9.17 -16.50 8.00
N THR A 57 10.35 -16.06 8.42
CA THR A 57 11.58 -16.79 8.15
C THR A 57 11.40 -18.18 8.74
N THR A 58 10.93 -19.13 7.92
CA THR A 58 11.16 -20.55 8.15
C THR A 58 12.62 -20.78 7.85
N ASN A 59 13.47 -20.62 8.86
CA ASN A 59 14.80 -21.21 8.86
C ASN A 59 14.59 -22.72 8.64
N SER A 60 14.91 -23.19 7.43
CA SER A 60 15.01 -24.62 7.10
C SER A 60 16.45 -25.07 7.33
#